data_AF-A0A1G0G817-F1
#
_entry.id   AF-A0A1G0G817-F1
#
_cell.length_a   1.000
_cell.length_b   1.000
_cell.length_c   1.000
_cell.angle_alpha   90.00
_cell.angle_beta   90.00
_cell.angle_gamma   90.00
#
_symmetry.space_group_name_H-M   'P 1'
#
loop_
_entity.id
_entity.type
_entity.pdbx_description
1 polymer ?
#
loop_
_entity_poly.entity_id
_entity_poly.type
_entity_poly.pdbx_seq_one_letter_code
_entity_poly.pdbx_strand_id
1 'polypeptide(L)'
;MFGLIVFGLLGIYLLLLVWATRRGWRWGVEKKGWTGRKRWLGAAIGFLIVYLPVFWDWIPTFVMHQYYCATEAGFWVYKTLDQWKAENPGVMETLTTQQVPPHKFEGDENNLTSTTLWNSRIKSTLKRQGPIFLHRSRQENELIDIKSNEILARYVDFSTSHELRQAGWYGWKFWLAIDHCPNYRDKGIQFGKFLEQLKGAETINRVSVD
;
A
#
# COMPACT_ATOMS: atom_id res chain seq x y z
N MET A 1 10.32 17.34 -21.94
CA MET A 1 9.89 16.70 -23.21
C MET A 1 8.89 15.57 -23.01
N PHE A 2 9.04 14.70 -22.00
CA PHE A 2 8.06 13.63 -21.69
C PHE A 2 6.62 14.12 -21.49
N GLY A 3 6.41 15.27 -20.85
CA GLY A 3 5.06 15.82 -20.66
C GLY A 3 4.30 16.06 -21.98
N LEU A 4 4.96 16.58 -23.02
CA LEU A 4 4.34 16.79 -24.34
C LEU A 4 3.94 15.47 -25.01
N ILE A 5 4.75 14.41 -24.84
CA ILE A 5 4.44 13.08 -25.35
C ILE A 5 3.20 12.52 -24.64
N VAL A 6 3.13 12.64 -23.32
CA VAL A 6 1.96 12.20 -22.52
C VAL A 6 0.69 12.94 -22.96
N PHE A 7 0.75 14.26 -23.13
CA PHE A 7 -0.40 15.05 -23.62
C PHE A 7 -0.79 14.68 -25.05
N GLY A 8 0.19 14.40 -25.93
CA GLY A 8 -0.07 13.91 -27.28
C GLY A 8 -0.81 12.57 -27.30
N LEU A 9 -0.33 11.59 -26.52
CA LEU A 9 -0.98 10.28 -26.39
C LEU A 9 -2.37 10.39 -25.78
N LEU A 10 -2.55 11.24 -24.76
CA LEU A 10 -3.85 11.50 -24.15
C LEU A 10 -4.82 12.15 -25.15
N GLY A 11 -4.34 13.08 -25.98
CA GLY A 11 -5.11 13.67 -27.07
C GLY A 11 -5.57 12.64 -28.10
N ILE A 12 -4.67 11.76 -28.55
CA ILE A 12 -5.01 10.65 -29.46
C ILE A 12 -6.05 9.73 -28.84
N TYR A 13 -5.88 9.37 -27.56
CA TYR A 13 -6.81 8.53 -26.83
C TYR A 13 -8.22 9.14 -26.75
N LEU A 14 -8.31 10.43 -26.45
CA LEU A 14 -9.59 11.17 -26.43
C LEU A 14 -10.23 11.20 -27.82
N LEU A 15 -9.45 11.40 -28.88
CA LEU A 15 -9.96 11.35 -30.26
C LEU A 15 -10.50 9.96 -30.61
N LEU A 16 -9.82 8.88 -30.22
CA LEU A 16 -10.28 7.51 -30.41
C LEU A 16 -11.58 7.23 -29.65
N LEU A 17 -11.70 7.69 -28.40
CA LEU A 17 -12.92 7.59 -27.62
C LEU A 17 -14.10 8.28 -28.32
N VAL A 18 -13.92 9.53 -28.75
CA VAL A 18 -14.96 10.30 -29.46
C VAL A 18 -15.30 9.64 -30.79
N TRP A 19 -14.31 9.18 -31.54
CA TRP A 19 -14.49 8.51 -32.82
C TRP A 19 -15.29 7.21 -32.67
N ALA A 20 -14.89 6.33 -31.75
CA ALA A 20 -15.54 5.05 -31.51
C ALA A 20 -16.99 5.24 -31.01
N THR A 21 -17.22 6.18 -30.10
CA THR A 21 -18.55 6.54 -29.60
C THR A 21 -19.45 7.04 -30.74
N ARG A 22 -18.95 7.95 -31.58
CA ARG A 22 -19.69 8.45 -32.75
C ARG A 22 -19.94 7.36 -33.78
N ARG A 23 -18.98 6.46 -33.99
CA ARG A 23 -19.12 5.34 -34.94
C ARG A 23 -20.16 4.34 -34.45
N GLY A 24 -20.15 3.98 -33.15
CA GLY A 24 -21.16 3.13 -32.54
C GLY A 24 -22.56 3.73 -32.61
N TRP A 25 -22.69 5.04 -32.36
CA TRP A 25 -23.93 5.79 -32.54
C TRP A 25 -24.46 5.75 -33.97
N ARG A 26 -23.60 6.04 -34.96
CA ARG A 26 -23.97 6.03 -36.39
C ARG A 26 -24.30 4.63 -36.89
N TRP A 27 -23.50 3.64 -36.52
CA TRP A 27 -23.70 2.24 -36.90
C TRP A 27 -25.05 1.71 -36.41
N GLY A 28 -25.44 2.03 -35.16
CA GLY A 28 -26.75 1.67 -34.63
C GLY A 28 -27.91 2.21 -35.47
N VAL A 29 -27.80 3.44 -35.98
CA VAL A 29 -28.81 4.05 -36.85
C VAL A 29 -28.76 3.44 -38.26
N GLU A 30 -27.59 3.49 -38.90
CA GLU A 30 -27.41 3.18 -40.32
C GLU A 30 -27.56 1.69 -40.65
N LYS A 31 -27.13 0.81 -39.74
CA LYS A 31 -27.10 -0.64 -40.00
C LYS A 31 -28.16 -1.42 -39.26
N LYS A 32 -28.70 -0.87 -38.18
CA LYS A 32 -29.68 -1.57 -37.32
C LYS A 32 -30.99 -0.82 -37.13
N GLY A 33 -31.14 0.39 -37.67
CA GLY A 33 -32.37 1.20 -37.54
C GLY A 33 -32.69 1.58 -36.10
N TRP A 34 -31.70 1.64 -35.21
CA TRP A 34 -31.91 1.88 -33.79
C TRP A 34 -32.32 3.33 -33.51
N THR A 35 -33.42 3.48 -32.76
CA THR A 35 -33.93 4.77 -32.28
C THR A 35 -33.93 4.81 -30.75
N GLY A 36 -33.96 6.01 -30.17
CA GLY A 36 -34.04 6.23 -28.72
C GLY A 36 -32.93 5.52 -27.93
N ARG A 37 -33.31 4.71 -26.93
CA ARG A 37 -32.39 4.02 -26.01
C ARG A 37 -31.40 3.08 -26.70
N LYS A 38 -31.82 2.39 -27.77
CA LYS A 38 -30.93 1.47 -28.50
C LYS A 38 -29.79 2.22 -29.19
N ARG A 39 -30.03 3.46 -29.63
CA ARG A 39 -28.99 4.33 -30.20
C ARG A 39 -27.93 4.72 -29.17
N TRP A 40 -28.36 5.06 -27.95
CA TRP A 40 -27.47 5.30 -26.82
C TRP A 40 -26.64 4.06 -26.45
N LEU A 41 -27.24 2.86 -26.52
CA LEU A 41 -26.51 1.61 -26.31
C LEU A 41 -25.36 1.44 -27.33
N GLY A 42 -25.60 1.74 -28.61
CA GLY A 42 -24.54 1.70 -29.63
C GLY A 42 -23.38 2.65 -29.34
N ALA A 43 -23.67 3.88 -28.87
CA ALA A 43 -22.64 4.81 -28.41
C ALA A 43 -21.89 4.29 -27.17
N ALA A 44 -22.62 3.76 -26.18
CA ALA A 44 -22.03 3.23 -24.96
C ALA A 44 -21.09 2.04 -25.24
N ILE A 45 -21.47 1.13 -26.13
CA ILE A 45 -20.60 0.02 -26.57
C ILE A 45 -19.34 0.57 -27.24
N GLY A 46 -19.48 1.54 -28.16
CA GLY A 46 -18.33 2.19 -28.81
C GLY A 46 -17.36 2.83 -27.81
N PHE A 47 -17.89 3.51 -26.79
CA PHE A 47 -17.10 4.05 -25.68
C PHE A 47 -16.38 2.94 -24.91
N LEU A 48 -17.11 1.90 -24.47
CA LEU A 48 -16.58 0.83 -23.64
C LEU A 48 -15.46 0.03 -24.32
N ILE A 49 -15.52 -0.16 -25.64
CA ILE A 49 -14.46 -0.85 -26.40
C ILE A 49 -13.11 -0.15 -26.26
N VAL A 50 -13.10 1.18 -26.18
CA VAL A 50 -11.85 1.97 -26.03
C VAL A 50 -11.52 2.21 -24.55
N TYR A 51 -12.53 2.39 -23.71
CA TYR A 51 -12.37 2.68 -22.28
C TYR A 51 -11.86 1.46 -21.50
N LEU A 52 -12.50 0.29 -21.66
CA LEU A 52 -12.22 -0.88 -20.84
C LEU A 52 -10.76 -1.34 -20.92
N PRO A 53 -10.09 -1.48 -22.08
CA PRO A 53 -8.70 -1.94 -22.12
C PRO A 53 -7.73 -1.14 -21.23
N VAL A 54 -7.99 0.15 -21.03
CA VAL A 54 -7.16 1.04 -20.21
C VAL A 54 -7.61 1.07 -18.75
N PHE A 55 -8.92 1.11 -18.50
CA PHE A 55 -9.50 1.40 -17.19
C PHE A 55 -10.33 0.24 -16.59
N TRP A 56 -10.26 -0.97 -17.14
CA TRP A 56 -11.06 -2.11 -16.66
C TRP A 56 -10.81 -2.44 -15.19
N ASP A 57 -9.58 -2.23 -14.69
CA ASP A 57 -9.15 -2.55 -13.34
C ASP A 57 -9.38 -1.43 -12.34
N TRP A 58 -9.85 -0.26 -12.78
CA TRP A 58 -10.05 0.89 -11.88
C TRP A 58 -11.07 0.61 -10.77
N ILE A 59 -12.27 0.16 -11.14
CA ILE A 59 -13.32 -0.16 -10.17
C ILE A 59 -12.91 -1.34 -9.27
N PRO A 60 -12.44 -2.49 -9.81
CA PRO A 60 -11.99 -3.61 -8.97
C PRO A 60 -10.88 -3.23 -8.00
N THR A 61 -9.88 -2.45 -8.43
CA THR A 61 -8.77 -2.02 -7.59
C THR A 61 -9.26 -1.19 -6.41
N PHE A 62 -10.13 -0.22 -6.69
CA PHE A 62 -10.70 0.65 -5.67
C PHE A 62 -11.55 -0.12 -4.66
N VAL A 63 -12.45 -0.98 -5.14
CA VAL A 63 -13.32 -1.81 -4.29
C VAL A 63 -12.49 -2.73 -3.40
N MET A 64 -11.49 -3.41 -3.96
CA MET A 64 -10.65 -4.31 -3.17
C MET A 64 -9.80 -3.55 -2.16
N HIS A 65 -9.24 -2.39 -2.52
CA HIS A 65 -8.50 -1.57 -1.57
C HIS A 65 -9.38 -1.16 -0.38
N GLN A 66 -10.60 -0.67 -0.64
CA GLN A 66 -11.55 -0.35 0.43
C GLN A 66 -11.89 -1.57 1.29
N TYR A 67 -12.11 -2.74 0.67
CA TYR A 67 -12.36 -3.99 1.38
C TYR A 67 -11.23 -4.32 2.35
N TYR A 68 -9.98 -4.37 1.87
CA TYR A 68 -8.82 -4.71 2.72
C TYR A 68 -8.54 -3.64 3.77
N CYS A 69 -8.75 -2.37 3.45
CA CYS A 69 -8.64 -1.30 4.44
C CYS A 69 -9.69 -1.42 5.55
N ALA A 70 -10.89 -1.94 5.24
CA ALA A 70 -11.95 -2.12 6.23
C ALA A 70 -11.81 -3.42 7.04
N THR A 71 -11.25 -4.49 6.45
CA THR A 71 -11.22 -5.83 7.07
C THR A 71 -9.87 -6.19 7.66
N GLU A 72 -8.77 -5.77 7.02
CA GLU A 72 -7.41 -6.25 7.32
C GLU A 72 -6.42 -5.14 7.66
N ALA A 73 -6.78 -3.86 7.52
CA ALA A 73 -5.91 -2.74 7.90
C ALA A 73 -6.23 -2.23 9.31
N GLY A 74 -5.21 -1.70 9.98
CA GLY A 74 -5.34 -1.22 11.34
C GLY A 74 -4.15 -1.55 12.23
N PHE A 75 -4.38 -1.39 13.52
CA PHE A 75 -3.42 -1.64 14.58
C PHE A 75 -4.05 -2.57 15.60
N TRP A 76 -3.41 -3.71 15.84
CA TRP A 76 -3.83 -4.73 16.81
C TRP A 76 -2.75 -4.89 17.86
N VAL A 77 -3.17 -4.85 19.12
CA VAL A 77 -2.34 -5.20 20.27
C VAL A 77 -2.80 -6.58 20.74
N TYR A 78 -1.96 -7.59 20.51
CA TYR A 78 -2.24 -8.95 20.95
C TYR A 78 -1.86 -9.16 22.41
N LYS A 79 -0.80 -8.48 22.87
CA LYS A 79 -0.35 -8.51 24.25
C LYS A 79 -0.08 -7.08 24.71
N THR A 80 -0.76 -6.67 25.79
CA THR A 80 -0.58 -5.35 26.38
C THR A 80 0.76 -5.27 27.12
N LEU A 81 1.25 -4.05 27.37
CA LEU A 81 2.48 -3.84 28.14
C LEU A 81 2.40 -4.46 29.53
N ASP A 82 1.26 -4.31 30.22
CA ASP A 82 1.09 -4.81 31.59
C ASP A 82 1.06 -6.34 31.64
N GLN A 83 0.39 -6.99 30.68
CA GLN A 83 0.43 -8.44 30.54
C GLN A 83 1.86 -8.93 30.27
N TRP A 84 2.57 -8.27 29.36
CA TRP A 84 3.95 -8.64 29.05
C TRP A 84 4.90 -8.48 30.26
N LYS A 85 4.74 -7.41 31.05
CA LYS A 85 5.48 -7.19 32.30
C LYS A 85 5.16 -8.23 33.37
N ALA A 86 3.89 -8.61 33.52
CA ALA A 86 3.49 -9.64 34.48
C ALA A 86 4.13 -11.00 34.16
N GLU A 87 4.27 -11.32 32.87
CA GLU A 87 4.94 -12.54 32.40
C GLU A 87 6.48 -12.45 32.46
N ASN A 88 7.04 -11.24 32.47
CA ASN A 88 8.48 -10.98 32.45
C ASN A 88 8.89 -10.01 33.58
N PRO A 89 8.72 -10.38 34.86
CA PRO A 89 9.01 -9.49 35.98
C PRO A 89 10.51 -9.12 36.03
N GLY A 90 10.80 -7.83 36.20
CA GLY A 90 12.17 -7.30 36.30
C GLY A 90 12.93 -7.18 34.97
N VAL A 91 12.30 -7.51 33.84
CA VAL A 91 12.97 -7.44 32.52
C VAL A 91 12.98 -6.01 31.98
N MET A 92 11.90 -5.23 32.16
CA MET A 92 11.79 -3.88 31.58
C MET A 92 12.92 -2.96 32.04
N GLU A 93 13.32 -3.05 33.30
CA GLU A 93 14.35 -2.23 33.92
C GLU A 93 15.74 -2.53 33.34
N THR A 94 15.91 -3.71 32.75
CA THR A 94 17.18 -4.14 32.12
C THR A 94 17.25 -3.83 30.64
N LEU A 95 16.12 -3.44 30.00
CA LEU A 95 16.11 -3.17 28.58
C LEU A 95 16.83 -1.86 28.28
N THR A 96 17.82 -1.96 27.39
CA THR A 96 18.54 -0.81 26.85
C THR A 96 18.40 -0.79 25.34
N THR A 97 18.15 0.41 24.80
CA THR A 97 18.11 0.64 23.35
C THR A 97 19.39 1.32 22.89
N GLN A 98 19.94 0.82 21.78
CA GLN A 98 21.04 1.43 21.07
C GLN A 98 20.54 2.65 20.28
N GLN A 99 21.30 3.74 20.24
CA GLN A 99 20.96 4.91 19.42
C GLN A 99 20.73 4.58 17.95
N VAL A 100 21.52 3.64 17.42
CA VAL A 100 21.35 3.11 16.06
C VAL A 100 21.10 1.62 16.17
N PRO A 101 19.83 1.18 16.16
CA PRO A 101 19.50 -0.23 16.27
C PRO A 101 20.02 -1.00 15.05
N PRO A 102 20.55 -2.22 15.24
CA PRO A 102 20.91 -3.09 14.13
C PRO A 102 19.69 -3.35 13.26
N HIS A 103 19.88 -3.24 11.95
CA HIS A 103 18.84 -3.45 10.95
C HIS A 103 19.33 -4.45 9.90
N LYS A 104 18.43 -5.31 9.44
CA LYS A 104 18.69 -6.30 8.40
C LYS A 104 17.61 -6.21 7.34
N PHE A 105 18.01 -6.16 6.07
CA PHE A 105 17.11 -6.25 4.93
C PHE A 105 17.26 -7.61 4.26
N GLU A 106 16.14 -8.23 3.95
CA GLU A 106 16.05 -9.50 3.24
C GLU A 106 14.98 -9.39 2.15
N GLY A 107 15.24 -9.99 0.99
CA GLY A 107 14.29 -10.03 -0.12
C GLY A 107 14.62 -9.05 -1.25
N ASP A 108 13.60 -8.75 -2.05
CA ASP A 108 13.68 -7.88 -3.23
C ASP A 108 12.72 -6.69 -3.11
N GLU A 109 12.62 -5.87 -4.16
CA GLU A 109 11.74 -4.69 -4.20
C GLU A 109 10.26 -5.07 -3.99
N ASN A 110 9.84 -6.26 -4.41
CA ASN A 110 8.45 -6.70 -4.36
C ASN A 110 8.09 -7.43 -3.05
N ASN A 111 9.07 -8.09 -2.44
CA ASN A 111 8.91 -8.83 -1.21
C ASN A 111 10.07 -8.53 -0.26
N LEU A 112 9.97 -7.39 0.41
CA LEU A 112 11.00 -6.89 1.33
C LEU A 112 10.62 -7.21 2.76
N THR A 113 11.55 -7.79 3.51
CA THR A 113 11.47 -7.89 4.96
C THR A 113 12.63 -7.11 5.58
N SER A 114 12.31 -6.07 6.35
CA SER A 114 13.26 -5.32 7.15
C SER A 114 13.06 -5.64 8.62
N THR A 115 14.10 -6.12 9.30
CA THR A 115 14.07 -6.41 10.74
C THR A 115 14.96 -5.43 11.48
N THR A 116 14.43 -4.81 12.53
CA THR A 116 15.14 -3.89 13.42
C THR A 116 15.15 -4.46 14.83
N LEU A 117 16.33 -4.57 15.43
CA LEU A 117 16.51 -5.02 16.81
C LEU A 117 16.55 -3.79 17.73
N TRP A 118 15.51 -3.59 18.55
CA TRP A 118 15.40 -2.41 19.40
C TRP A 118 16.15 -2.56 20.73
N ASN A 119 16.11 -3.76 21.29
CA ASN A 119 16.84 -4.14 22.50
C ASN A 119 17.04 -5.66 22.53
N SER A 120 17.50 -6.20 23.66
CA SER A 120 17.74 -7.64 23.84
C SER A 120 16.48 -8.52 23.77
N ARG A 121 15.28 -7.93 23.83
CA ARG A 121 14.00 -8.64 23.87
C ARG A 121 13.04 -8.28 22.76
N ILE A 122 13.15 -7.10 22.16
CA ILE A 122 12.15 -6.58 21.26
C ILE A 122 12.77 -6.36 19.88
N LYS A 123 12.15 -6.98 18.87
CA LYS A 123 12.44 -6.72 17.45
C LYS A 123 11.18 -6.26 16.74
N SER A 124 11.32 -5.37 15.77
CA SER A 124 10.25 -5.08 14.83
C SER A 124 10.58 -5.61 13.45
N THR A 125 9.59 -6.14 12.76
CA THR A 125 9.72 -6.61 11.38
C THR A 125 8.74 -5.84 10.50
N LEU A 126 9.25 -5.10 9.52
CA LEU A 126 8.50 -4.50 8.42
C LEU A 126 8.51 -5.47 7.24
N LYS A 127 7.34 -5.94 6.83
CA LYS A 127 7.11 -6.75 5.63
C LYS A 127 6.40 -5.90 4.59
N ARG A 128 6.95 -5.84 3.38
CA ARG A 128 6.30 -5.25 2.21
C ARG A 128 6.09 -6.34 1.18
N GLN A 129 4.86 -6.45 0.69
CA GLN A 129 4.48 -7.43 -0.31
C GLN A 129 3.67 -6.73 -1.40
N GLY A 130 4.20 -6.70 -2.62
CA GLY A 130 3.50 -6.11 -3.74
C GLY A 130 4.35 -6.12 -5.02
N PRO A 131 3.75 -6.00 -6.21
CA PRO A 131 2.31 -5.86 -6.44
C PRO A 131 1.59 -7.21 -6.30
N ILE A 132 0.58 -7.27 -5.42
CA ILE A 132 -0.41 -8.35 -5.36
C ILE A 132 -1.55 -8.06 -6.34
N PHE A 133 -2.51 -9.00 -6.46
CA PHE A 133 -3.65 -8.90 -7.40
C PHE A 133 -4.30 -7.50 -7.41
N LEU A 134 -4.49 -6.94 -8.61
CA LEU A 134 -4.99 -5.59 -8.86
C LEU A 134 -4.08 -4.46 -8.33
N HIS A 135 -2.77 -4.60 -8.57
CA HIS A 135 -1.77 -3.54 -8.32
C HIS A 135 -1.78 -3.00 -6.89
N ARG A 136 -2.15 -3.84 -5.91
CA ARG A 136 -2.11 -3.46 -4.50
C ARG A 136 -0.78 -3.88 -3.90
N SER A 137 -0.39 -3.22 -2.82
CA SER A 137 0.73 -3.62 -1.98
C SER A 137 0.26 -3.64 -0.53
N ARG A 138 0.80 -4.59 0.24
CA ARG A 138 0.56 -4.74 1.67
C ARG A 138 1.83 -4.37 2.41
N GLN A 139 1.71 -3.50 3.39
CA GLN A 139 2.76 -3.18 4.32
C GLN A 139 2.35 -3.61 5.72
N GLU A 140 3.18 -4.39 6.39
CA GLU A 140 2.89 -4.94 7.70
C GLU A 140 4.08 -4.71 8.62
N ASN A 141 3.83 -4.14 9.79
CA ASN A 141 4.82 -3.95 10.84
C ASN A 141 4.42 -4.82 12.03
N GLU A 142 5.29 -5.74 12.41
CA GLU A 142 5.09 -6.61 13.57
C GLU A 142 6.10 -6.25 14.64
N LEU A 143 5.65 -6.21 15.90
CA LEU A 143 6.49 -6.09 17.07
C LEU A 143 6.53 -7.44 17.77
N ILE A 144 7.73 -8.00 17.95
CA ILE A 144 7.92 -9.39 18.37
C ILE A 144 8.85 -9.44 19.59
N ASP A 145 8.48 -10.22 20.61
CA ASP A 145 9.40 -10.59 21.69
C ASP A 145 10.32 -11.72 21.19
N ILE A 146 11.62 -11.47 21.19
CA ILE A 146 12.65 -12.37 20.67
C ILE A 146 12.68 -13.70 21.44
N LYS A 147 12.43 -13.68 22.76
CA LYS A 147 12.55 -14.89 23.59
C LYS A 147 11.38 -15.85 23.41
N SER A 148 10.16 -15.31 23.41
CA SER A 148 8.94 -16.12 23.22
C SER A 148 8.57 -16.29 21.75
N ASN A 149 9.13 -15.46 20.86
CA ASN A 149 8.77 -15.35 19.45
C ASN A 149 7.28 -15.02 19.24
N GLU A 150 6.65 -14.35 20.20
CA GLU A 150 5.26 -13.91 20.14
C GLU A 150 5.15 -12.50 19.55
N ILE A 151 4.11 -12.29 18.76
CA ILE A 151 3.77 -10.97 18.23
C ILE A 151 3.01 -10.19 19.31
N LEU A 152 3.60 -9.11 19.79
CA LEU A 152 3.01 -8.22 20.80
C LEU A 152 1.98 -7.29 20.17
N ALA A 153 2.33 -6.72 19.02
CA ALA A 153 1.45 -5.84 18.26
C ALA A 153 1.74 -5.92 16.76
N ARG A 154 0.74 -5.60 15.97
CA ARG A 154 0.80 -5.59 14.51
C ARG A 154 0.12 -4.34 13.98
N TYR A 155 0.72 -3.73 12.96
CA TYR A 155 0.14 -2.66 12.17
C TYR A 155 0.14 -3.08 10.70
N VAL A 156 -1.02 -3.04 10.05
CA VAL A 156 -1.18 -3.39 8.63
C VAL A 156 -1.76 -2.20 7.88
N ASP A 157 -1.20 -1.95 6.71
CA ASP A 157 -1.62 -0.92 5.78
C ASP A 157 -1.60 -1.47 4.36
N PHE A 158 -2.42 -0.89 3.50
CA PHE A 158 -2.48 -1.23 2.08
C PHE A 158 -2.30 0.02 1.25
N SER A 159 -1.68 -0.15 0.10
CA SER A 159 -1.58 0.86 -0.94
C SER A 159 -1.99 0.26 -2.27
N THR A 160 -2.35 1.10 -3.22
CA THR A 160 -2.53 0.74 -4.62
C THR A 160 -1.62 1.59 -5.46
N SER A 161 -0.73 0.95 -6.20
CA SER A 161 0.05 1.46 -7.32
C SER A 161 1.24 0.53 -7.53
N HIS A 162 1.84 0.61 -8.70
CA HIS A 162 3.26 0.30 -8.80
C HIS A 162 4.05 1.40 -8.07
N GLU A 163 5.13 1.04 -7.41
CA GLU A 163 5.90 1.95 -6.57
C GLU A 163 6.14 3.34 -7.20
N LEU A 164 6.03 4.36 -6.34
CA LEU A 164 6.09 5.77 -6.70
C LEU A 164 7.39 6.16 -7.43
N ARG A 165 7.22 7.02 -8.46
CA ARG A 165 8.16 8.03 -8.98
C ARG A 165 9.29 7.62 -9.92
N GLN A 166 9.35 6.40 -10.45
CA GLN A 166 10.19 6.15 -11.62
C GLN A 166 9.40 6.35 -12.92
N ALA A 167 9.83 7.29 -13.76
CA ALA A 167 9.31 7.46 -15.11
C ALA A 167 9.63 6.19 -15.91
N GLY A 168 8.65 5.31 -16.10
CA GLY A 168 8.85 4.02 -16.77
C GLY A 168 7.55 3.24 -16.98
N TRP A 169 7.66 2.10 -17.67
CA TRP A 169 6.52 1.24 -18.02
C TRP A 169 5.76 0.69 -16.81
N TYR A 170 6.37 0.68 -15.62
CA TYR A 170 5.73 0.20 -14.39
C TYR A 170 4.84 1.28 -13.73
N GLY A 171 5.11 2.58 -13.91
CA GLY A 171 4.40 3.67 -13.21
C GLY A 171 3.23 4.33 -13.96
N TRP A 172 2.79 3.78 -15.10
CA TRP A 172 1.88 4.51 -16.01
C TRP A 172 0.43 4.63 -15.50
N LYS A 173 -0.05 3.71 -14.66
CA LYS A 173 -1.42 3.76 -14.08
C LYS A 173 -1.50 4.64 -12.83
N PHE A 174 -1.03 5.88 -12.92
CA PHE A 174 -1.02 6.83 -11.81
C PHE A 174 -2.42 7.13 -11.26
N TRP A 175 -3.48 6.94 -12.06
CA TRP A 175 -4.88 7.10 -11.63
C TRP A 175 -5.36 5.99 -10.68
N LEU A 176 -4.56 4.93 -10.48
CA LEU A 176 -4.78 3.92 -9.45
C LEU A 176 -3.99 4.18 -8.17
N ALA A 177 -3.25 5.29 -8.08
CA ALA A 177 -2.40 5.57 -6.94
C ALA A 177 -3.23 5.94 -5.70
N ILE A 178 -3.20 5.08 -4.68
CA ILE A 178 -3.71 5.33 -3.34
C ILE A 178 -2.62 4.89 -2.37
N ASP A 179 -1.96 5.85 -1.74
CA ASP A 179 -0.73 5.55 -0.99
C ASP A 179 -0.99 4.76 0.31
N HIS A 180 -2.16 4.95 0.94
CA HIS A 180 -2.45 4.41 2.27
C HIS A 180 -3.95 4.23 2.52
N CYS A 181 -4.29 3.37 3.48
CA CYS A 181 -5.65 3.25 4.00
C CYS A 181 -6.09 4.51 4.79
N PRO A 182 -7.41 4.73 4.98
CA PRO A 182 -7.90 5.78 5.86
C PRO A 182 -7.33 5.66 7.29
N ASN A 183 -6.97 6.79 7.89
CA ASN A 183 -6.39 6.87 9.25
C ASN A 183 -5.06 6.12 9.45
N TYR A 184 -4.34 5.76 8.38
CA TYR A 184 -3.03 5.09 8.46
C TYR A 184 -2.05 5.84 9.39
N ARG A 185 -2.05 7.18 9.33
CA ARG A 185 -1.18 8.03 10.14
C ARG A 185 -1.43 7.86 11.63
N ASP A 186 -2.70 7.89 12.04
CA ASP A 186 -3.06 7.76 13.45
C ASP A 186 -2.74 6.36 13.98
N LYS A 187 -2.98 5.33 13.17
CA LYS A 187 -2.65 3.94 13.50
C LYS A 187 -1.14 3.69 13.56
N GLY A 188 -0.38 4.28 12.64
CA GLY A 188 1.08 4.27 12.66
C GLY A 188 1.65 4.98 13.89
N ILE A 189 1.06 6.11 14.29
CA ILE A 189 1.43 6.81 15.53
C ILE A 189 1.12 5.95 16.77
N GLN A 190 -0.03 5.26 16.79
CA GLN A 190 -0.39 4.34 17.89
C GLN A 190 0.63 3.18 17.99
N PHE A 191 1.00 2.58 16.86
CA PHE A 191 2.03 1.54 16.82
C PHE A 191 3.38 2.07 17.31
N GLY A 192 3.82 3.24 16.84
CA GLY A 192 5.05 3.87 17.29
C GLY A 192 5.06 4.13 18.79
N LYS A 193 3.98 4.71 19.34
CA LYS A 193 3.83 4.93 20.78
C LYS A 193 3.90 3.64 21.59
N PHE A 194 3.30 2.56 21.10
CA PHE A 194 3.38 1.26 21.76
C PHE A 194 4.80 0.69 21.76
N LEU A 195 5.50 0.81 20.62
CA LEU A 195 6.91 0.43 20.53
C LEU A 195 7.79 1.22 21.50
N GLU A 196 7.62 2.54 21.62
CA GLU A 196 8.40 3.38 22.55
C GLU A 196 8.29 2.89 23.99
N GLN A 197 7.13 2.39 24.42
CA GLN A 197 6.93 1.85 25.76
C GLN A 197 7.77 0.59 26.05
N LEU A 198 8.23 -0.10 25.01
CA LEU A 198 8.95 -1.37 25.08
C LEU A 198 10.46 -1.24 24.77
N LYS A 199 10.94 -0.05 24.39
CA LYS A 199 12.36 0.16 24.09
C LYS A 199 13.25 0.12 25.33
N GLY A 200 12.76 0.63 26.47
CA GLY A 200 13.54 0.72 27.71
C GLY A 200 14.37 1.99 27.75
N ALA A 201 15.47 1.99 28.52
CA ALA A 201 16.34 3.16 28.67
C ALA A 201 17.25 3.34 27.44
N GLU A 202 17.45 4.57 26.98
CA GLU A 202 18.40 4.86 25.90
C GLU A 202 19.84 4.88 26.43
N THR A 203 20.71 4.07 25.83
CA THR A 203 22.15 4.15 26.09
C THR A 203 22.80 5.12 25.11
N ILE A 204 23.32 6.24 25.62
CA ILE A 204 24.18 7.15 24.86
C ILE A 204 25.57 6.51 24.80
N ASN A 205 25.87 5.80 23.72
CA ASN A 205 27.25 5.43 23.43
C ASN A 205 27.98 6.73 23.05
N ARG A 206 28.63 7.38 24.04
CA ARG A 206 29.72 8.31 23.73
C ARG A 206 30.78 7.48 23.04
N VAL A 207 30.88 7.62 21.72
CA VAL A 207 32.04 7.16 20.97
C VAL A 207 33.23 7.91 21.58
N SER A 208 33.98 7.23 22.45
CA SER A 208 35.33 7.64 22.81
C SER A 208 36.15 7.54 21.53
N VAL A 209 36.39 8.70 20.92
CA VAL A 209 37.41 8.84 19.89
C VAL A 209 38.74 8.82 20.64
N ASP A 210 39.33 7.62 20.73
CA ASP A 210 40.74 7.44 21.06
C ASP A 210 41.60 7.61 19.79
#